data_AF-A0A2R6DZU5-F1
#
_entry.id   AF-A0A2R6DZU5-F1
#
_cell.length_a   1.000
_cell.length_b   1.000
_cell.length_c   1.000
_cell.angle_alpha   90.00
_cell.angle_beta   90.00
_cell.angle_gamma   90.00
#
_symmetry.space_group_name_H-M   'P 1'
#
loop_
_entity.id
_entity.type
_entity.pdbx_description
1 polymer ?
#
loop_
_entity_poly.entity_id
_entity_poly.type
_entity_poly.pdbx_seq_one_letter_code
_entity_poly.pdbx_strand_id
1 'polypeptide(L)'
;MGRDTPLSADEDVLVDANIFYAIGRPSNPQYQRFRRAIQYAGVVCNLPQRVIGELGGAETDRVRTALDEGWAEIIEAPSPTDGDAVAASDIARRTIANETDQAEHDVEKTDAILAGLAIQYVRDRSTTGVVVLTDDQPARKGIENAVRAQGYTDAITVSGLAEIIGDDPGDSMRLI
;
A
#
# COMPACT_ATOMS: atom_id res chain seq x y z
N MET A 1 11.06 0.31 -24.99
CA MET A 1 11.42 1.33 -23.98
C MET A 1 10.80 0.85 -22.69
N GLY A 2 11.61 0.27 -21.80
CA GLY A 2 11.12 -0.12 -20.47
C GLY A 2 10.65 1.15 -19.77
N ARG A 3 9.43 1.11 -19.23
CA ARG A 3 9.09 2.08 -18.20
C ARG A 3 9.91 1.65 -17.00
N ASP A 4 10.85 2.48 -16.57
CA ASP A 4 11.48 2.30 -15.28
C ASP A 4 10.32 2.27 -14.27
N THR A 5 10.09 1.09 -13.71
CA THR A 5 9.08 0.92 -12.67
C THR A 5 9.65 1.61 -11.43
N PRO A 6 8.88 2.40 -10.66
CA PRO A 6 9.40 3.09 -9.48
C PRO A 6 9.74 2.13 -8.32
N LEU A 7 9.82 0.82 -8.59
CA LEU A 7 10.05 -0.24 -7.63
C LEU A 7 11.41 -0.87 -7.92
N SER A 8 12.21 -1.04 -6.88
CA SER A 8 13.47 -1.78 -6.89
C SER A 8 13.35 -3.08 -6.10
N ALA A 9 14.05 -4.13 -6.53
CA ALA A 9 14.07 -5.44 -5.85
C ALA A 9 14.58 -5.38 -4.40
N ASP A 10 15.32 -4.31 -4.04
CA ASP A 10 15.86 -4.09 -2.71
C ASP A 10 14.89 -3.31 -1.77
N GLU A 11 13.70 -2.94 -2.27
CA GLU A 11 12.67 -2.24 -1.51
C GLU A 11 11.55 -3.18 -1.05
N ASP A 12 10.98 -2.87 0.12
CA ASP A 12 9.75 -3.52 0.58
C ASP A 12 8.53 -2.76 0.04
N VAL A 13 7.50 -3.47 -0.42
CA VAL A 13 6.28 -2.85 -0.97
C VAL A 13 5.10 -3.16 -0.05
N LEU A 14 4.62 -2.17 0.70
CA LEU A 14 3.40 -2.28 1.50
C LEU A 14 2.19 -1.90 0.65
N VAL A 15 1.13 -2.70 0.66
CA VAL A 15 -0.03 -2.48 -0.21
C VAL A 15 -1.31 -2.31 0.58
N ASP A 16 -2.02 -1.22 0.31
CA ASP A 16 -3.36 -0.92 0.78
C ASP A 16 -4.41 -1.80 0.07
N ALA A 17 -5.54 -2.08 0.74
CA ALA A 17 -6.67 -2.80 0.16
C ALA A 17 -7.20 -2.11 -1.09
N ASN A 18 -7.20 -0.77 -1.13
CA ASN A 18 -7.74 -0.01 -2.26
C ASN A 18 -7.05 -0.36 -3.60
N ILE A 19 -5.77 -0.72 -3.58
CA ILE A 19 -5.03 -1.14 -4.78
C ILE A 19 -5.60 -2.45 -5.32
N PHE A 20 -5.83 -3.43 -4.43
CA PHE A 20 -6.44 -4.71 -4.81
C PHE A 20 -7.90 -4.56 -5.25
N TYR A 21 -8.61 -3.57 -4.71
CA TYR A 21 -9.93 -3.19 -5.23
C TYR A 21 -9.85 -2.60 -6.64
N ALA A 22 -8.93 -1.67 -6.89
CA ALA A 22 -8.75 -1.00 -8.16
C ALA A 22 -8.36 -1.97 -9.29
N ILE A 23 -7.35 -2.82 -9.06
CA ILE A 23 -6.89 -3.79 -10.06
C ILE A 23 -7.92 -4.91 -10.31
N GLY A 24 -8.82 -5.15 -9.36
CA GLY A 24 -9.92 -6.11 -9.47
C GLY A 24 -9.52 -7.58 -9.38
N ARG A 25 -10.26 -8.45 -10.09
CA ARG A 25 -10.05 -9.91 -10.11
C ARG A 25 -8.92 -10.29 -11.08
N PRO A 26 -8.36 -11.52 -11.00
CA PRO A 26 -7.30 -11.97 -11.91
C PRO A 26 -7.60 -11.85 -13.41
N SER A 27 -8.89 -11.88 -13.80
CA SER A 27 -9.31 -11.67 -15.19
C SER A 27 -9.24 -10.21 -15.66
N ASN A 28 -9.09 -9.24 -14.75
CA ASN A 28 -9.03 -7.83 -15.08
C ASN A 28 -7.67 -7.48 -15.72
N PRO A 29 -7.63 -6.75 -16.86
CA PRO A 29 -6.39 -6.28 -17.46
C PRO A 29 -5.47 -5.51 -16.50
N GLN A 30 -6.02 -4.72 -15.58
CA GLN A 30 -5.25 -3.98 -14.58
C GLN A 30 -4.53 -4.93 -13.61
N TYR A 31 -5.20 -5.98 -13.12
CA TYR A 31 -4.56 -7.03 -12.31
C TYR A 31 -3.36 -7.65 -13.03
N GLN A 32 -3.53 -8.01 -14.31
CA GLN A 32 -2.46 -8.61 -15.10
C GLN A 32 -1.30 -7.64 -15.39
N ARG A 33 -1.57 -6.35 -15.49
CA ARG A 33 -0.54 -5.31 -15.64
C ARG A 33 0.21 -5.11 -14.33
N PHE A 34 -0.51 -4.99 -13.22
CA PHE A 34 0.07 -4.82 -11.89
C PHE A 34 0.95 -6.00 -11.51
N ARG A 35 0.40 -7.22 -11.60
CA ARG A 35 1.14 -8.48 -11.41
C ARG A 35 2.45 -8.51 -12.20
N ARG A 36 2.40 -8.17 -13.50
CA ARG A 36 3.61 -8.15 -14.34
C ARG A 36 4.60 -7.09 -13.87
N ALA A 37 4.15 -5.90 -13.50
CA ALA A 37 5.03 -4.85 -13.00
C ALA A 37 5.76 -5.27 -11.71
N ILE A 38 5.03 -5.86 -10.76
CA ILE A 38 5.61 -6.41 -9.51
C ILE A 38 6.63 -7.51 -9.82
N GLN A 39 6.26 -8.48 -10.65
CA GLN A 39 7.15 -9.58 -11.02
C GLN A 39 8.39 -9.11 -11.81
N TYR A 40 8.25 -8.11 -12.67
CA TYR A 40 9.40 -7.54 -13.40
C TYR A 40 10.32 -6.73 -12.50
N ALA A 41 9.78 -6.02 -11.51
CA ALA A 41 10.56 -5.33 -10.50
C ALA A 41 11.28 -6.29 -9.54
N GLY A 42 10.83 -7.54 -9.45
CA GLY A 42 11.41 -8.55 -8.57
C GLY A 42 11.07 -8.33 -7.09
N VAL A 43 9.97 -7.61 -6.81
CA VAL A 43 9.49 -7.31 -5.45
C VAL A 43 8.34 -8.23 -5.05
N VAL A 44 8.11 -8.36 -3.75
CA VAL A 44 6.94 -9.05 -3.18
C VAL A 44 6.06 -8.03 -2.48
N CYS A 45 4.78 -8.01 -2.81
CA CYS A 45 3.81 -7.14 -2.15
C CYS A 45 3.46 -7.67 -0.76
N ASN A 46 3.81 -6.90 0.26
CA ASN A 46 3.46 -7.15 1.64
C ASN A 46 2.03 -6.66 1.93
N LEU A 47 1.13 -7.60 2.23
CA LEU A 47 -0.27 -7.32 2.56
C LEU A 47 -0.48 -7.42 4.07
N PRO A 48 -0.73 -6.30 4.76
CA PRO A 48 -1.08 -6.36 6.18
C PRO A 48 -2.30 -7.25 6.43
N GLN A 49 -2.28 -8.06 7.48
CA GLN A 49 -3.39 -8.95 7.86
C GLN A 49 -4.74 -8.21 7.94
N ARG A 50 -4.71 -6.92 8.28
CA ARG A 50 -5.89 -6.05 8.33
C ARG A 50 -6.46 -5.72 6.94
N VAL A 51 -5.59 -5.43 5.98
CA VAL A 51 -5.93 -5.27 4.54
C VAL A 51 -6.57 -6.53 3.99
N ILE A 52 -6.06 -7.70 4.36
CA ILE A 52 -6.67 -8.99 3.98
C ILE A 52 -8.11 -9.10 4.50
N GLY A 53 -8.37 -8.64 5.72
CA GLY A 53 -9.71 -8.59 6.30
C GLY A 53 -10.68 -7.75 5.48
N GLU A 54 -10.25 -6.57 5.04
CA GLU A 54 -11.04 -5.69 4.17
C GLU A 54 -11.33 -6.32 2.82
N LEU A 55 -10.36 -7.02 2.22
CA LEU A 55 -10.52 -7.69 0.93
C LEU A 55 -11.48 -8.89 0.97
N GLY A 56 -12.05 -9.22 2.13
CA GLY A 56 -12.94 -10.37 2.32
C GLY A 56 -12.20 -11.67 2.64
N GLY A 57 -10.92 -11.58 3.00
CA GLY A 57 -10.08 -12.70 3.41
C GLY A 57 -9.11 -13.20 2.33
N ALA A 58 -8.17 -14.06 2.76
CA ALA A 58 -7.12 -14.62 1.91
C ALA A 58 -7.66 -15.52 0.79
N GLU A 59 -8.86 -16.09 0.99
CA GLU A 59 -9.51 -16.99 0.03
C GLU A 59 -10.14 -16.27 -1.16
N THR A 60 -10.18 -14.94 -1.16
CA THR A 60 -10.68 -14.21 -2.32
C THR A 60 -9.77 -14.42 -3.52
N ASP A 61 -10.36 -14.64 -4.70
CA ASP A 61 -9.61 -15.01 -5.91
C ASP A 61 -8.40 -14.09 -6.19
N ARG A 62 -8.53 -12.79 -5.94
CA ARG A 62 -7.48 -11.81 -6.18
C ARG A 62 -6.29 -11.96 -5.21
N VAL A 63 -6.56 -12.24 -3.95
CA VAL A 63 -5.54 -12.41 -2.91
C VAL A 63 -4.93 -13.79 -3.05
N ARG A 64 -5.76 -14.83 -3.09
CA ARG A 64 -5.30 -16.22 -3.22
C ARG A 64 -4.38 -16.40 -4.42
N THR A 65 -4.76 -15.87 -5.58
CA THR A 65 -3.91 -15.93 -6.78
C THR A 65 -2.58 -15.19 -6.58
N ALA A 66 -2.57 -14.05 -5.89
CA ALA A 66 -1.35 -13.31 -5.63
C ALA A 66 -0.37 -14.06 -4.71
N LEU A 67 -0.92 -14.74 -3.69
CA LEU A 67 -0.17 -15.58 -2.76
C LEU A 67 0.34 -16.86 -3.46
N ASP A 68 -0.53 -17.56 -4.19
CA ASP A 68 -0.21 -18.81 -4.90
C ASP A 68 0.89 -18.60 -5.95
N GLU A 69 0.88 -17.44 -6.62
CA GLU A 69 1.88 -17.07 -7.62
C GLU A 69 3.11 -16.39 -7.01
N GLY A 70 3.14 -16.18 -5.69
CA GLY A 70 4.30 -15.71 -4.93
C GLY A 70 4.70 -14.26 -5.17
N TRP A 71 3.81 -13.42 -5.70
CA TRP A 71 4.09 -11.98 -5.84
C TRP A 71 3.47 -11.14 -4.72
N ALA A 72 2.74 -11.77 -3.80
CA ALA A 72 2.32 -11.17 -2.54
C ALA A 72 2.57 -12.12 -1.36
N GLU A 73 2.73 -11.55 -0.17
CA GLU A 73 2.75 -12.26 1.10
C GLU A 73 1.89 -11.54 2.14
N ILE A 74 1.44 -12.27 3.15
CA ILE A 74 0.70 -11.68 4.27
C ILE A 74 1.68 -11.35 5.38
N ILE A 75 1.58 -10.14 5.91
CA ILE A 75 2.41 -9.67 7.02
C ILE A 75 1.56 -9.22 8.20
N GLU A 76 2.17 -9.23 9.38
CA GLU A 76 1.54 -8.73 10.60
C GLU A 76 1.43 -7.20 10.59
N ALA A 77 0.43 -6.69 11.30
CA ALA A 77 0.31 -5.26 11.61
C ALA A 77 1.48 -4.78 12.49
N PRO A 78 1.76 -3.47 12.57
CA PRO A 78 2.86 -2.97 13.37
C PRO A 78 2.67 -3.32 14.84
N SER A 79 3.80 -3.49 15.54
CA SER A 79 3.79 -3.82 16.96
C SER A 79 3.10 -2.71 17.75
N PRO A 80 2.10 -3.04 18.60
CA PRO A 80 1.39 -2.03 19.40
C PRO A 80 2.27 -1.39 20.47
N THR A 81 3.50 -1.89 20.67
CA THR A 81 4.49 -1.35 21.61
C THR A 81 5.61 -0.58 20.93
N ASP A 82 5.63 -0.47 19.60
CA ASP A 82 6.60 0.38 18.91
C ASP A 82 6.12 1.84 18.94
N GLY A 83 6.79 2.66 19.76
CA GLY A 83 6.39 4.04 20.01
C GLY A 83 6.40 4.91 18.74
N ASP A 84 7.34 4.69 17.82
CA ASP A 84 7.42 5.47 16.59
C ASP A 84 6.33 5.06 15.61
N ALA A 85 6.07 3.75 15.50
CA ALA A 85 4.99 3.22 14.67
C ALA A 85 3.61 3.71 15.15
N VAL A 86 3.40 3.73 16.47
CA VAL A 86 2.18 4.26 17.10
C VAL A 86 2.07 5.76 16.82
N ALA A 87 3.13 6.54 17.07
CA ALA A 87 3.10 7.98 16.84
C ALA A 87 2.85 8.33 15.36
N ALA A 88 3.43 7.59 14.42
CA ALA A 88 3.18 7.76 13.00
C ALA A 88 1.74 7.43 12.61
N SER A 89 1.19 6.34 13.16
CA SER A 89 -0.22 5.99 12.95
C SER A 89 -1.16 7.07 13.50
N ASP A 90 -0.84 7.66 14.64
CA ASP A 90 -1.60 8.76 15.24
C ASP A 90 -1.55 10.03 14.38
N ILE A 91 -0.37 10.38 13.84
CA ILE A 91 -0.20 11.53 12.93
C ILE A 91 -0.99 11.32 11.64
N ALA A 92 -0.90 10.13 11.05
CA ALA A 92 -1.64 9.79 9.84
C ALA A 92 -3.15 9.89 10.09
N ARG A 93 -3.64 9.27 11.17
CA ARG A 93 -5.07 9.32 11.56
C ARG A 93 -5.58 10.75 11.71
N ARG A 94 -4.84 11.62 12.41
CA ARG A 94 -5.23 13.03 12.57
C ARG A 94 -5.25 13.78 11.24
N THR A 95 -4.29 13.48 10.37
CA THR A 95 -4.21 14.11 9.05
C THR A 95 -5.41 13.69 8.20
N ILE A 96 -5.72 12.40 8.16
CA ILE A 96 -6.89 11.86 7.42
C ILE A 96 -8.17 12.48 7.95
N ALA A 97 -8.37 12.50 9.27
CA ALA A 97 -9.55 13.11 9.91
C ALA A 97 -9.77 14.56 9.46
N ASN A 98 -8.69 15.35 9.41
CA ASN A 98 -8.76 16.74 8.96
C ASN A 98 -9.05 16.85 7.46
N GLU A 99 -8.51 15.95 6.63
CA GLU A 99 -8.73 15.94 5.17
C GLU A 99 -10.15 15.50 4.80
N THR A 100 -10.78 14.64 5.60
CA THR A 100 -12.12 14.10 5.35
C THR A 100 -13.23 14.82 6.11
N ASP A 101 -12.90 15.80 6.96
CA ASP A 101 -13.82 16.47 7.89
C ASP A 101 -14.59 15.47 8.78
N GLN A 102 -13.89 14.42 9.21
CA GLN A 102 -14.41 13.37 10.08
C GLN A 102 -13.75 13.43 11.45
N ALA A 103 -14.40 12.86 12.47
CA ALA A 103 -13.75 12.72 13.76
C ALA A 103 -12.63 11.65 13.67
N GLU A 104 -11.54 11.82 14.43
CA GLU A 104 -10.41 10.87 14.40
C GLU A 104 -10.83 9.41 14.70
N HIS A 105 -11.90 9.20 15.47
CA HIS A 105 -12.40 7.86 15.79
C HIS A 105 -13.21 7.20 14.67
N ASP A 106 -13.65 7.99 13.68
CA ASP A 106 -14.36 7.52 12.49
C ASP A 106 -13.41 7.19 11.33
N VAL A 107 -12.14 7.64 11.42
CA VAL A 107 -11.09 7.30 10.44
C VAL A 107 -10.83 5.81 10.43
N GLU A 108 -10.75 5.24 9.23
CA GLU A 108 -10.41 3.84 9.05
C GLU A 108 -9.02 3.55 9.63
N LYS A 109 -8.98 2.59 10.57
CA LYS A 109 -7.76 2.29 11.32
C LYS A 109 -6.65 1.74 10.42
N THR A 110 -7.00 1.11 9.31
CA THR A 110 -6.04 0.46 8.41
C THR A 110 -5.20 1.49 7.69
N ASP A 111 -5.81 2.54 7.15
CA ASP A 111 -5.14 3.66 6.49
C ASP A 111 -4.07 4.30 7.39
N ALA A 112 -4.44 4.54 8.66
CA ALA A 112 -3.52 5.10 9.65
C ALA A 112 -2.37 4.13 9.99
N ILE A 113 -2.66 2.84 10.11
CA ILE A 113 -1.68 1.80 10.50
C ILE A 113 -0.58 1.63 9.44
N LEU A 114 -0.87 1.86 8.16
CA LEU A 114 0.13 1.76 7.09
C LEU A 114 1.33 2.68 7.31
N ALA A 115 1.12 3.89 7.87
CA ALA A 115 2.21 4.81 8.20
C ALA A 115 3.14 4.23 9.28
N GLY A 116 2.57 3.66 10.33
CA GLY A 116 3.34 3.03 11.40
C GLY A 116 4.11 1.81 10.92
N LEU A 117 3.48 1.00 10.06
CA LEU A 117 4.09 -0.19 9.49
C LEU A 117 5.28 0.14 8.59
N ALA A 118 5.17 1.17 7.75
CA ALA A 118 6.25 1.59 6.87
C ALA A 118 7.50 2.00 7.68
N ILE A 119 7.32 2.78 8.75
CA ILE A 119 8.43 3.18 9.63
C ILE A 119 9.03 1.99 10.36
N GLN A 120 8.19 1.10 10.87
CA GLN A 120 8.68 -0.12 11.53
C GLN A 120 9.49 -0.98 10.55
N TYR A 121 9.05 -1.12 9.29
CA TYR A 121 9.74 -1.91 8.29
C TYR A 121 11.12 -1.36 7.94
N VAL A 122 11.24 -0.05 7.73
CA VAL A 122 12.55 0.59 7.49
C VAL A 122 13.51 0.35 8.67
N ARG A 123 13.00 0.31 9.90
CA ARG A 123 13.83 0.10 11.10
C ARG A 123 14.22 -1.37 11.32
N ASP A 124 13.26 -2.28 11.14
CA ASP A 124 13.40 -3.70 11.48
C ASP A 124 14.08 -4.50 10.35
N ARG A 125 13.93 -4.05 9.10
CA ARG A 125 14.49 -4.73 7.92
C ARG A 125 15.69 -3.95 7.39
N SER A 126 16.71 -4.66 6.92
CA SER A 126 17.83 -4.08 6.16
C SER A 126 17.42 -3.78 4.71
N THR A 127 16.24 -3.19 4.52
CA THR A 127 15.73 -2.77 3.22
C THR A 127 16.34 -1.43 2.82
N THR A 128 16.48 -1.16 1.52
CA THR A 128 16.95 0.16 1.05
C THR A 128 15.87 1.22 1.14
N GLY A 129 14.60 0.81 1.25
CA GLY A 129 13.46 1.70 1.38
C GLY A 129 12.13 0.94 1.40
N VAL A 130 11.06 1.65 1.74
CA VAL A 130 9.69 1.14 1.70
C VAL A 130 8.87 1.95 0.72
N VAL A 131 8.16 1.28 -0.17
CA VAL A 131 7.13 1.89 -1.02
C VAL A 131 5.77 1.51 -0.46
N VAL A 132 4.95 2.50 -0.12
CA VAL A 132 3.55 2.29 0.27
C VAL A 132 2.66 2.57 -0.92
N LEU A 133 1.88 1.58 -1.34
CA LEU A 133 0.94 1.70 -2.46
C LEU A 133 -0.47 1.99 -1.95
N THR A 134 -0.99 3.17 -2.31
CA THR A 134 -2.37 3.59 -2.04
C THR A 134 -2.82 4.64 -3.07
N ASP A 135 -4.07 4.54 -3.53
CA ASP A 135 -4.73 5.57 -4.35
C ASP A 135 -5.67 6.48 -3.52
N ASP A 136 -5.80 6.21 -2.22
CA ASP A 136 -6.60 7.03 -1.31
C ASP A 136 -5.80 8.29 -0.96
N GLN A 137 -6.32 9.45 -1.39
CA GLN A 137 -5.63 10.72 -1.25
C GLN A 137 -5.50 11.18 0.21
N PRO A 138 -6.56 11.14 1.05
CA PRO A 138 -6.41 11.32 2.49
C PRO A 138 -5.36 10.41 3.12
N ALA A 139 -5.39 9.10 2.84
CA ALA A 139 -4.43 8.15 3.39
C ALA A 139 -3.00 8.47 2.94
N ARG A 140 -2.80 8.73 1.64
CA ARG A 140 -1.51 9.16 1.07
C ARG A 140 -0.95 10.37 1.80
N LYS A 141 -1.74 11.44 1.95
CA LYS A 141 -1.32 12.65 2.68
C LYS A 141 -1.01 12.36 4.14
N GLY A 142 -1.80 11.50 4.79
CA GLY A 142 -1.57 11.09 6.16
C GLY A 142 -0.24 10.37 6.35
N ILE A 143 0.06 9.43 5.47
CA ILE A 143 1.32 8.68 5.47
C ILE A 143 2.50 9.61 5.17
N GLU A 144 2.43 10.42 4.10
CA GLU A 144 3.48 11.38 3.76
C GLU A 144 3.77 12.37 4.90
N ASN A 145 2.73 12.85 5.59
CA ASN A 145 2.89 13.74 6.73
C ASN A 145 3.55 13.03 7.93
N ALA A 146 3.14 11.80 8.24
CA ALA A 146 3.74 11.00 9.29
C ALA A 146 5.23 10.69 9.01
N VAL A 147 5.54 10.28 7.78
CA VAL A 147 6.90 10.03 7.29
C VAL A 147 7.78 11.28 7.45
N ARG A 148 7.27 12.45 7.02
CA ARG A 148 7.99 13.72 7.16
C ARG A 148 8.22 14.09 8.63
N ALA A 149 7.17 13.99 9.45
CA ALA A 149 7.23 14.36 10.87
C ALA A 149 8.20 13.48 11.66
N GLN A 150 8.37 12.23 11.26
CA GLN A 150 9.27 11.25 11.89
C GLN A 150 10.66 11.20 11.25
N GLY A 151 10.89 11.94 10.15
CA GLY A 151 12.21 12.05 9.51
C GLY A 151 12.57 10.90 8.56
N TYR A 152 11.59 10.20 7.98
CA TYR A 152 11.80 9.05 7.08
C TYR A 152 11.63 9.37 5.58
N THR A 153 11.60 10.64 5.19
CA THR A 153 11.32 11.08 3.80
C THR A 153 12.27 10.48 2.76
N ASP A 154 13.51 10.16 3.14
CA ASP A 154 14.51 9.57 2.23
C ASP A 154 14.41 8.05 2.12
N ALA A 155 13.61 7.41 2.99
CA ALA A 155 13.50 5.95 3.09
C ALA A 155 12.11 5.42 2.75
N ILE A 156 11.07 6.27 2.78
CA ILE A 156 9.69 5.87 2.53
C ILE A 156 9.09 6.73 1.42
N THR A 157 8.65 6.07 0.35
CA THR A 157 7.91 6.68 -0.75
C THR A 157 6.46 6.21 -0.73
N VAL A 158 5.52 7.10 -1.06
CA VAL A 158 4.10 6.75 -1.22
C VAL A 158 3.73 6.90 -2.69
N SER A 159 3.20 5.83 -3.28
CA SER A 159 2.91 5.73 -4.70
C SER A 159 1.50 5.27 -5.01
N GLY A 160 0.95 5.77 -6.11
CA GLY A 160 -0.36 5.36 -6.64
C GLY A 160 -0.25 4.26 -7.69
N LEU A 161 -1.37 3.63 -8.03
CA LEU A 161 -1.40 2.56 -9.03
C LEU A 161 -0.94 3.03 -10.41
N ALA A 162 -1.34 4.24 -10.81
CA ALA A 162 -0.95 4.87 -12.08
C ALA A 162 0.57 5.04 -12.21
N GLU A 163 1.29 5.26 -11.11
CA GLU A 163 2.75 5.37 -11.11
C GLU A 163 3.41 4.00 -11.35
N ILE A 164 2.73 2.89 -11.01
CA ILE A 164 3.24 1.52 -11.20
C ILE A 164 2.94 0.99 -12.61
N ILE A 165 1.70 1.11 -13.08
CA ILE A 165 1.25 0.48 -14.34
C ILE A 165 0.99 1.47 -15.48
N GLY A 166 1.11 2.77 -15.21
CA GLY A 166 0.77 3.87 -16.11
C GLY A 166 -0.72 4.19 -16.15
N ASP A 167 -1.05 5.46 -16.44
CA ASP A 167 -2.39 5.89 -16.84
C ASP A 167 -2.69 5.35 -18.25
N ASP A 168 -3.27 4.16 -18.32
CA ASP A 168 -3.86 3.69 -19.57
C ASP A 168 -5.38 3.55 -19.36
N PRO A 169 -6.20 4.45 -19.94
CA PRO A 169 -7.66 4.47 -19.79
C PRO A 169 -8.37 3.30 -20.48
N GLY A 170 -7.66 2.21 -20.77
CA GLY A 170 -8.12 1.01 -21.45
C GLY A 170 -9.06 0.13 -20.62
N ASP A 171 -9.94 0.72 -19.82
CA ASP A 171 -11.32 0.25 -19.60
C ASP A 171 -12.12 1.34 -18.89
N SER A 172 -12.21 2.55 -19.48
CA SER A 172 -13.34 3.42 -19.18
C SER A 172 -14.60 2.68 -19.62
N MET A 173 -15.20 1.98 -18.65
CA MET A 173 -16.56 1.50 -18.58
C MET A 173 -17.44 2.21 -19.63
N ARG A 174 -17.63 1.57 -20.79
CA ARG A 174 -18.79 1.87 -21.63
C ARG A 174 -20.00 1.42 -20.83
N LEU A 175 -20.58 2.36 -20.09
CA LEU A 175 -21.99 2.31 -19.72
C LEU A 175 -22.79 2.27 -21.02
N ILE A 176 -23.22 1.06 -21.39
CA ILE A 176 -24.35 0.81 -22.28
C ILE A 176 -25.63 0.83 -21.45
#